data_AF-A0A9X2J0Z2-F1
#
_entry.id   AF-A0A9X2J0Z2-F1
#
_cell.length_a   1.000
_cell.length_b   1.000
_cell.length_c   1.000
_cell.angle_alpha   90.00
_cell.angle_beta   90.00
_cell.angle_gamma   90.00
#
_symmetry.space_group_name_H-M   'P 1'
#
loop_
_entity.id
_entity.type
_entity.pdbx_description
1 polymer ?
#
loop_
_entity_poly.entity_id
_entity_poly.type
_entity_poly.pdbx_seq_one_letter_code
_entity_poly.pdbx_strand_id
1 'polypeptide(L)'
;MTNDHSASDRERQLDAITWPRLGKRWSECTISEMETVLADLRSEIDANEVRIARMQARCDQYDAAVADGLEQAAKWANGLVQLENWANRNHR
;
A
#
# COMPACT_ATOMS: atom_id res chain seq x y z
N MET A 1 26.64 12.06 -31.02
CA MET A 1 25.24 12.54 -31.18
C MET A 1 24.34 11.59 -30.40
N THR A 2 23.98 11.89 -29.15
CA THR A 2 23.22 10.98 -28.26
C THR A 2 22.12 11.68 -27.45
N ASN A 3 21.91 12.99 -27.59
CA ASN A 3 20.97 13.75 -26.74
C ASN A 3 19.50 13.66 -27.18
N ASP A 4 19.21 13.28 -28.42
CA ASP A 4 17.88 13.47 -29.02
C ASP A 4 16.81 12.49 -28.49
N HIS A 5 17.21 11.25 -28.17
CA HIS A 5 16.28 10.23 -27.67
C HIS A 5 15.77 10.58 -26.25
N SER A 6 16.63 11.16 -25.42
CA SER A 6 16.28 11.52 -24.03
C SER A 6 15.27 12.66 -23.93
N ALA A 7 15.24 13.56 -24.91
CA ALA A 7 14.29 14.66 -24.97
C ALA A 7 12.91 14.15 -25.41
N SER A 8 12.88 13.29 -26.43
CA SER A 8 11.65 12.66 -26.92
C SER A 8 10.97 11.79 -25.85
N ASP A 9 11.75 11.04 -25.07
CA ASP A 9 11.20 10.21 -23.99
C ASP A 9 10.58 11.04 -22.87
N ARG A 10 11.22 12.15 -22.48
CA ARG A 10 10.66 13.07 -21.46
C ARG A 10 9.36 13.71 -21.93
N GLU A 11 9.32 14.15 -23.17
CA GLU A 11 8.10 14.75 -23.73
C GLU A 11 6.96 13.74 -23.78
N ARG A 12 7.25 12.48 -24.13
CA ARG A 12 6.28 11.39 -24.09
C ARG A 12 5.76 11.10 -22.67
N GLN A 13 6.63 11.18 -21.67
CA GLN A 13 6.24 11.04 -20.26
C GLN A 13 5.34 12.19 -19.81
N LEU A 14 5.65 13.42 -20.21
CA LEU A 14 4.84 14.59 -19.87
C LEU A 14 3.48 14.54 -20.58
N ASP A 15 3.44 14.14 -21.85
CA ASP A 15 2.21 13.90 -22.60
C ASP A 15 1.33 12.85 -21.91
N ALA A 16 1.91 11.79 -21.33
CA ALA A 16 1.16 10.77 -20.58
C ALA A 16 0.52 11.33 -19.29
N ILE A 17 1.03 12.43 -18.75
CA ILE A 17 0.47 13.11 -17.57
C ILE A 17 -0.61 14.10 -17.98
N THR A 18 -0.33 14.96 -18.97
CA THR A 18 -1.22 16.05 -19.38
C THR A 18 -2.36 15.59 -20.26
N TRP A 19 -2.14 14.63 -21.17
CA TRP A 19 -3.16 14.20 -22.13
C TRP A 19 -4.44 13.69 -21.46
N PRO A 20 -4.39 12.78 -20.46
CA PRO A 20 -5.60 12.29 -19.81
C PRO A 20 -6.35 13.35 -18.99
N ARG A 21 -5.66 14.44 -18.61
CA ARG A 21 -6.20 15.49 -17.73
C ARG A 21 -6.75 16.68 -18.50
N LEU A 22 -6.05 17.08 -19.56
CA LEU A 22 -6.31 18.30 -20.32
C LEU A 22 -6.66 18.05 -21.80
N GLY A 23 -6.44 16.83 -22.31
CA GLY A 23 -6.61 16.51 -23.73
C GLY A 23 -5.62 17.23 -24.66
N LYS A 24 -4.48 17.66 -24.11
CA LYS A 24 -3.44 18.44 -24.80
C LYS A 24 -2.07 17.80 -24.64
N ARG A 25 -1.20 18.01 -25.64
CA ARG A 25 0.23 17.69 -25.51
C ARG A 25 0.89 18.68 -24.55
N TRP A 26 1.94 18.24 -23.86
CA TRP A 26 2.72 19.05 -22.93
C TRP A 26 3.19 20.37 -23.57
N SER A 27 3.63 20.31 -24.83
CA SER A 27 4.08 21.48 -25.60
C SER A 27 2.98 22.51 -25.87
N GLU A 28 1.71 22.13 -25.73
CA GLU A 28 0.53 22.97 -26.01
C GLU A 28 -0.13 23.50 -24.72
N CYS A 29 0.33 23.04 -23.56
CA CYS A 29 -0.19 23.47 -22.27
C CYS A 29 0.31 24.88 -21.92
N THR A 30 -0.58 25.70 -21.37
CA THR A 30 -0.20 26.96 -20.74
C THR A 30 0.36 26.72 -19.34
N ILE A 31 1.13 27.67 -18.82
CA ILE A 31 1.67 27.61 -17.45
C ILE A 31 0.53 27.42 -16.42
N SER A 32 -0.57 28.16 -16.58
CA SER A 32 -1.72 28.05 -15.67
C SER A 32 -2.36 26.66 -15.69
N GLU A 33 -2.48 26.02 -16.86
CA GLU A 33 -2.99 24.65 -16.95
C GLU A 33 -2.04 23.64 -16.31
N MET A 34 -0.72 23.84 -16.45
CA MET A 34 0.27 23.01 -15.79
C MET A 34 0.21 23.16 -14.26
N GLU A 35 0.02 24.38 -13.75
CA GLU A 35 -0.16 24.63 -12.31
C GLU A 35 -1.40 23.92 -11.77
N THR A 36 -2.51 23.93 -12.50
CA THR A 36 -3.71 23.15 -12.13
C THR A 36 -3.42 21.66 -12.08
N VAL A 37 -2.77 21.10 -13.10
CA VAL A 37 -2.41 19.67 -13.13
C VAL A 37 -1.48 19.30 -11.97
N LEU A 38 -0.52 20.16 -11.63
CA LEU A 38 0.38 19.94 -10.48
C LEU A 38 -0.38 19.98 -9.14
N ALA A 39 -1.34 20.90 -8.99
CA ALA A 39 -2.17 20.98 -7.80
C ALA A 39 -3.06 19.72 -7.65
N ASP A 40 -3.66 19.26 -8.74
CA ASP A 40 -4.47 18.04 -8.76
C ASP A 40 -3.63 16.80 -8.41
N LEU A 41 -2.46 16.65 -9.04
CA LEU A 41 -1.52 15.57 -8.72
C LEU A 41 -1.08 15.62 -7.25
N ARG A 42 -0.87 16.82 -6.70
CA ARG A 42 -0.51 16.95 -5.29
C ARG A 42 -1.64 16.47 -4.38
N SER A 43 -2.88 16.84 -4.69
CA SER A 43 -4.07 16.36 -3.97
C SER A 43 -4.23 14.84 -4.07
N GLU A 44 -4.01 14.26 -5.25
CA GLU A 44 -4.01 12.79 -5.47
C GLU A 44 -2.94 12.08 -4.63
N ILE A 45 -1.72 12.65 -4.54
CA ILE A 45 -0.63 12.11 -3.72
C ILE A 45 -1.01 12.13 -2.24
N ASP A 46 -1.45 13.27 -1.72
CA ASP A 46 -1.82 13.41 -0.31
C ASP A 46 -2.96 12.44 0.07
N ALA A 47 -3.96 12.27 -0.82
CA ALA A 47 -5.04 11.29 -0.62
C ALA A 47 -4.54 9.84 -0.63
N ASN A 48 -3.59 9.51 -1.53
CA ASN A 48 -3.00 8.19 -1.60
C ASN A 48 -2.13 7.86 -0.38
N GLU A 49 -1.39 8.84 0.15
CA GLU A 49 -0.61 8.67 1.39
C GLU A 49 -1.52 8.31 2.57
N VAL A 50 -2.65 9.01 2.73
CA VAL A 50 -3.65 8.70 3.76
C VAL A 50 -4.22 7.29 3.57
N ARG A 51 -4.48 6.88 2.32
CA ARG A 51 -4.99 5.54 2.02
C ARG A 51 -3.97 4.46 2.35
N ILE A 52 -2.69 4.67 2.03
CA ILE A 52 -1.59 3.76 2.35
C ILE A 52 -1.44 3.62 3.87
N ALA A 53 -1.44 4.73 4.62
CA ALA A 53 -1.35 4.70 6.07
C ALA A 53 -2.51 3.90 6.70
N ARG A 54 -3.74 4.06 6.19
CA ARG A 54 -4.90 3.27 6.64
C ARG A 54 -4.76 1.79 6.30
N MET A 55 -4.22 1.45 5.13
CA MET A 55 -3.98 0.05 4.75
C MET A 55 -2.91 -0.60 5.64
N GLN A 56 -1.82 0.11 5.92
CA GLN A 56 -0.77 -0.35 6.84
C GLN A 56 -1.34 -0.60 8.24
N ALA A 57 -2.11 0.34 8.79
CA ALA A 57 -2.75 0.15 10.10
C ALA A 57 -3.68 -1.07 10.14
N ARG A 58 -4.36 -1.41 9.03
CA ARG A 58 -5.18 -2.63 8.94
C ARG A 58 -4.32 -3.89 8.88
N CYS A 59 -3.21 -3.87 8.13
CA CYS A 59 -2.26 -4.98 8.13
C CYS A 59 -1.73 -5.24 9.54
N ASP A 60 -1.31 -4.19 10.25
CA ASP A 60 -0.81 -4.30 11.62
C ASP A 60 -1.87 -4.90 12.58
N GLN A 61 -3.14 -4.52 12.41
CA GLN A 61 -4.25 -5.09 13.18
C GLN A 61 -4.46 -6.57 12.86
N TYR A 62 -4.39 -6.97 11.59
CA TYR A 62 -4.51 -8.39 11.23
C TYR A 62 -3.34 -9.21 11.75
N ASP A 63 -2.11 -8.67 11.66
CA ASP A 63 -0.92 -9.34 12.19
C ASP A 63 -1.02 -9.53 13.72
N ALA A 64 -1.49 -8.51 14.44
CA ALA A 64 -1.74 -8.61 15.87
C ALA A 64 -2.83 -9.65 16.20
N ALA A 65 -3.93 -9.69 15.44
CA ALA A 65 -5.00 -10.65 15.64
C ALA A 65 -4.55 -12.10 15.36
N VAL A 66 -3.70 -12.30 14.34
CA VAL A 66 -3.10 -13.60 14.04
C VAL A 66 -2.16 -14.03 15.17
N ALA A 67 -1.30 -13.12 15.65
CA ALA A 67 -0.39 -13.39 16.75
C ALA A 67 -1.14 -13.79 18.04
N ASP A 68 -2.19 -13.05 18.40
CA ASP A 68 -3.04 -13.38 19.55
C ASP A 68 -3.75 -14.74 19.38
N GLY A 69 -4.31 -15.01 18.20
CA GLY A 69 -4.93 -16.29 17.89
C GLY A 69 -3.96 -17.48 18.01
N LEU A 70 -2.72 -17.31 17.55
CA LEU A 70 -1.66 -18.31 17.69
C LEU A 70 -1.28 -18.54 19.16
N GLU A 71 -1.14 -17.47 19.95
CA GLU A 71 -0.84 -17.57 21.38
C GLU A 71 -1.96 -18.31 22.12
N GLN A 72 -3.21 -17.97 21.84
CA GLN A 72 -4.36 -18.66 22.40
C GLN A 72 -4.32 -20.15 22.03
N ALA A 73 -4.19 -20.50 20.75
CA ALA A 73 -4.14 -21.89 20.30
C ALA A 73 -3.03 -22.69 20.99
N ALA A 74 -1.85 -22.09 21.21
CA ALA A 74 -0.76 -22.71 21.96
C ALA A 74 -1.14 -22.98 23.43
N LYS A 75 -1.83 -22.03 24.10
CA LYS A 75 -2.33 -22.24 25.47
C LYS A 75 -3.34 -23.38 25.54
N TRP A 76 -4.27 -23.45 24.59
CA TRP A 76 -5.26 -24.53 24.51
C TRP A 76 -4.58 -25.90 24.31
N ALA A 77 -3.63 -25.99 23.38
CA ALA A 77 -2.88 -27.23 23.13
C ALA A 77 -2.12 -27.70 24.39
N ASN A 78 -1.43 -26.78 25.08
CA ASN A 78 -0.72 -27.10 26.32
C ASN A 78 -1.66 -27.56 27.44
N GLY A 79 -2.83 -26.92 27.57
CA GLY A 79 -3.86 -27.33 28.54
C GLY A 79 -4.38 -28.74 28.27
N LEU A 80 -4.63 -29.08 27.00
CA LEU A 80 -5.07 -30.41 26.58
C LEU A 80 -4.04 -31.50 26.96
N VAL A 81 -2.76 -31.25 26.66
CA VAL A 81 -1.65 -32.16 27.01
C VAL A 81 -1.56 -32.37 28.53
N GLN A 82 -1.75 -31.31 29.32
CA GLN A 82 -1.73 -31.42 30.79
C GLN A 82 -2.90 -32.26 31.32
N LEU A 83 -4.11 -32.11 30.74
CA LEU A 83 -5.29 -32.90 31.10
C LEU A 83 -5.09 -34.38 30.77
N GLU A 84 -4.58 -34.72 29.58
CA GLU A 84 -4.27 -36.09 29.20
C GLU A 84 -3.27 -36.73 30.17
N ASN A 85 -2.21 -36.01 30.53
CA ASN A 85 -1.21 -36.46 31.49
C ASN A 85 -1.76 -36.64 32.92
N TRP A 86 -2.77 -35.86 33.32
CA TRP A 86 -3.46 -36.05 34.60
C TRP A 86 -4.36 -37.30 34.56
N ALA A 87 -5.16 -37.47 33.51
CA ALA A 87 -6.05 -38.62 33.35
C ALA A 87 -5.27 -39.94 33.34
N ASN A 88 -4.16 -40.00 32.59
CA ASN A 88 -3.30 -41.18 32.52
C ASN A 88 -2.62 -41.52 33.86
N ARG A 89 -2.41 -40.54 34.74
CA ARG A 89 -1.81 -40.76 36.08
C ARG A 89 -2.81 -41.25 37.11
N ASN A 90 -4.10 -40.90 36.98
CA ASN A 90 -5.14 -41.29 37.94
C ASN A 90 -5.90 -42.58 37.56
N HIS A 91 -5.61 -43.15 36.38
CA HIS A 91 -6.17 -44.42 35.91
C HIS A 91 -5.15 -45.57 35.87
N ARG A 92 -3.98 -45.39 36.52
CA ARG A 92 -3.00 -46.44 36.84
C ARG A 92 -3.00 -46.71 38.34
#